data_AF-A0A423X806-F1
#
_entry.id   AF-A0A423X806-F1
#
_cell.length_a   1.000
_cell.length_b   1.000
_cell.length_c   1.000
_cell.angle_alpha   90.00
_cell.angle_beta   90.00
_cell.angle_gamma   90.00
#
_symmetry.space_group_name_H-M   'P 1'
#
loop_
_entity.id
_entity.type
_entity.pdbx_description
1 polymer ?
#
loop_
_entity_poly.entity_id
_entity_poly.type
_entity_poly.pdbx_seq_one_letter_code
_entity_poly.pdbx_strand_id
1 'polypeptide(L)'
;MLSSACFRSARGLTRLASRTFTSTARQLETKSMTPTSPTESPVPKVESQPPTELPQAPNRKEIWSRSQRPRQEAMTGPRFEQTDFDLQPQSYSAIELIHKQPVNWTHDRVVACDGGGGSHGHPRIFINTDKPEISVCNYCGLPYANEHHREHLQSLPQTSYPLEDVEGVGARPPLERAHPPH
;
A
#
# COMPACT_ATOMS: atom_id res chain seq x y z
N MET A 1 -4.36 56.59 7.71
CA MET A 1 -5.26 56.92 6.60
C MET A 1 -4.54 57.85 5.63
N LEU A 2 -4.06 57.34 4.49
CA LEU A 2 -3.83 58.18 3.32
C LEU A 2 -4.21 57.34 2.10
N SER A 3 -5.21 57.86 1.41
CA SER A 3 -5.84 57.34 0.21
C SER A 3 -5.26 58.13 -0.95
N SER A 4 -4.97 57.49 -2.08
CA SER A 4 -4.98 58.18 -3.38
C SER A 4 -5.09 57.20 -4.55
N ALA A 5 -5.82 57.67 -5.54
CA ALA A 5 -6.58 56.94 -6.54
C ALA A 5 -5.77 56.50 -7.78
N CYS A 6 -6.20 55.36 -8.31
CA CYS A 6 -6.63 55.12 -9.70
C CYS A 6 -5.96 55.90 -10.84
N PHE A 7 -5.24 55.18 -11.71
CA PHE A 7 -5.17 55.49 -13.14
C PHE A 7 -5.62 54.28 -13.96
N ARG A 8 -6.64 54.50 -14.79
CA ARG A 8 -7.05 53.61 -15.87
C ARG A 8 -6.06 53.74 -17.03
N SER A 9 -5.65 52.62 -17.60
CA SER A 9 -5.27 52.59 -19.01
C SER A 9 -5.92 51.39 -19.69
N ALA A 10 -6.59 51.68 -20.79
CA ALA A 10 -7.34 50.74 -21.60
C ALA A 10 -6.58 50.45 -22.90
N ARG A 11 -6.92 49.30 -23.48
CA ARG A 11 -6.79 48.88 -24.88
C ARG A 11 -5.50 48.14 -25.28
N GLY A 12 -5.73 46.86 -25.56
CA GLY A 12 -4.86 46.02 -26.38
C GLY A 12 -5.56 44.69 -26.69
N LEU A 13 -6.64 44.71 -27.48
CA LEU A 13 -7.27 43.50 -28.00
C LEU A 13 -6.33 42.87 -29.04
N THR A 14 -5.49 41.94 -28.61
CA THR A 14 -4.69 41.10 -29.51
C THR A 14 -5.58 40.01 -30.09
N ARG A 15 -5.70 40.03 -31.42
CA ARG A 15 -6.52 39.14 -32.26
C ARG A 15 -6.14 37.67 -32.02
N LEU A 16 -7.11 36.85 -31.61
CA LEU A 16 -6.99 35.39 -31.71
C LEU A 16 -7.03 35.01 -33.20
N ALA A 17 -5.96 34.40 -33.69
CA ALA A 17 -5.95 33.76 -35.00
C ALA A 17 -6.70 32.43 -34.91
N SER A 18 -7.83 32.33 -35.62
CA SER A 18 -8.58 31.09 -35.78
C SER A 18 -7.76 30.09 -36.60
N ARG A 19 -7.24 29.05 -35.95
CA ARG A 19 -6.60 27.92 -36.64
C ARG A 19 -7.69 27.14 -37.37
N THR A 20 -7.71 27.22 -38.70
CA THR A 20 -8.54 26.40 -39.55
C THR A 20 -7.91 25.01 -39.67
N PHE A 21 -8.61 23.99 -39.16
CA PHE A 21 -8.24 22.59 -39.37
C PHE A 21 -8.85 22.12 -40.70
N THR A 22 -8.03 21.84 -41.71
CA THR A 22 -8.44 21.15 -42.93
C THR A 22 -8.63 19.66 -42.63
N SER A 23 -9.88 19.23 -42.48
CA SER A 23 -10.23 17.80 -42.45
C SER A 23 -10.33 17.29 -43.88
N THR A 24 -9.36 16.51 -44.33
CA THR A 24 -9.47 15.75 -45.59
C THR A 24 -10.28 14.49 -45.31
N ALA A 25 -11.57 14.51 -45.63
CA ALA A 25 -12.40 13.31 -45.63
C ALA A 25 -11.93 12.38 -46.75
N ARG A 26 -11.34 11.23 -46.41
CA ARG A 26 -11.22 10.11 -47.35
C ARG A 26 -12.61 9.47 -47.44
N GLN A 27 -13.31 9.72 -48.55
CA GLN A 27 -14.43 8.87 -48.96
C GLN A 27 -13.88 7.46 -49.17
N LEU A 28 -14.27 6.53 -48.31
CA LEU A 28 -14.15 5.10 -48.59
C LEU A 28 -15.50 4.66 -49.16
N GLU A 29 -15.48 4.31 -50.44
CA GLU A 29 -16.58 3.67 -51.16
C GLU A 29 -17.12 2.47 -50.36
N THR A 30 -18.41 2.53 -50.00
CA THR A 30 -19.14 1.39 -49.45
C THR A 30 -19.41 0.39 -50.56
N LYS A 31 -18.50 -0.55 -50.78
CA LYS A 31 -18.79 -1.76 -51.56
C LYS A 31 -19.61 -2.70 -50.67
N SER A 32 -20.91 -2.75 -50.93
CA SER A 32 -21.83 -3.72 -50.37
C SER A 32 -21.35 -5.14 -50.68
N MET A 33 -20.91 -5.85 -49.63
CA MET A 33 -20.68 -7.29 -49.67
C MET A 33 -21.82 -7.96 -48.90
N THR A 34 -22.48 -8.89 -49.57
CA THR A 34 -23.55 -9.76 -49.07
C THR A 34 -23.14 -10.52 -47.81
N PRO A 35 -24.05 -10.71 -46.83
CA PRO A 35 -23.72 -11.44 -45.60
C PRO A 35 -23.60 -12.93 -45.92
N THR A 36 -22.37 -13.44 -45.85
CA THR A 36 -22.11 -14.88 -45.76
C THR A 36 -21.86 -15.18 -44.28
N SER A 37 -22.67 -16.07 -43.74
CA SER A 37 -22.63 -16.61 -42.38
C SER A 37 -21.20 -16.95 -41.90
N PRO A 38 -20.78 -16.57 -40.68
CA PRO A 38 -19.55 -17.11 -40.12
C PRO A 38 -19.79 -18.56 -39.69
N THR A 39 -19.18 -19.48 -40.43
CA THR A 39 -18.89 -20.83 -39.95
C THR A 39 -17.92 -20.70 -38.78
N GLU A 40 -18.46 -20.87 -37.59
CA GLU A 40 -17.75 -20.97 -36.32
C GLU A 40 -16.78 -22.16 -36.39
N SER A 41 -15.50 -21.86 -36.65
CA SER A 41 -14.41 -22.78 -36.35
C SER A 41 -13.99 -22.50 -34.91
N PRO A 42 -14.07 -23.47 -33.99
CA PRO A 42 -13.74 -23.24 -32.61
C PRO A 42 -12.23 -23.03 -32.52
N VAL A 43 -11.82 -21.82 -32.12
CA VAL A 43 -10.47 -21.61 -31.61
C VAL A 43 -10.32 -22.58 -30.43
N PRO A 44 -9.34 -23.51 -30.46
CA PRO A 44 -9.13 -24.37 -29.31
C PRO A 44 -8.80 -23.45 -28.14
N LYS A 45 -9.71 -23.45 -27.15
CA LYS A 45 -9.45 -22.94 -25.81
C LYS A 45 -8.22 -23.71 -25.36
N VAL A 46 -7.05 -23.06 -25.45
CA VAL A 46 -5.83 -23.57 -24.83
C VAL A 46 -6.22 -23.72 -23.37
N GLU A 47 -6.39 -24.97 -22.95
CA GLU A 47 -6.51 -25.39 -21.57
C GLU A 47 -5.26 -24.84 -20.89
N SER A 48 -5.39 -23.63 -20.35
CA SER A 48 -4.33 -22.94 -19.65
C SER A 48 -3.94 -23.87 -18.51
N GLN A 49 -2.66 -24.24 -18.50
CA GLN A 49 -1.99 -24.94 -17.42
C GLN A 49 -2.55 -24.49 -16.05
N PRO A 50 -2.68 -25.39 -15.06
CA PRO A 50 -3.23 -25.04 -13.75
C PRO A 50 -2.63 -23.70 -13.33
N PRO A 51 -3.42 -22.63 -13.16
CA PRO A 51 -2.88 -21.31 -12.95
C PRO A 51 -1.96 -21.41 -11.76
N THR A 52 -0.67 -21.19 -11.97
CA THR A 52 0.23 -21.00 -10.84
C THR A 52 -0.29 -19.73 -10.18
N GLU A 53 -1.03 -19.89 -9.08
CA GLU A 53 -1.72 -18.80 -8.39
C GLU A 53 -0.68 -17.73 -8.05
N LEU A 54 -0.72 -16.61 -8.78
CA LEU A 54 0.28 -15.55 -8.64
C LEU A 54 0.06 -14.88 -7.27
N PRO A 55 1.03 -14.98 -6.33
CA PRO A 55 0.84 -14.42 -5.02
C PRO A 55 0.84 -12.89 -5.07
N GLN A 56 0.02 -12.26 -4.23
CA GLN A 56 -0.07 -10.80 -4.16
C GLN A 56 1.29 -10.15 -3.85
N ALA A 57 2.09 -10.77 -2.98
CA ALA A 57 3.48 -10.42 -2.65
C ALA A 57 4.31 -11.71 -2.47
N PRO A 58 5.64 -11.68 -2.57
CA PRO A 58 6.48 -12.87 -2.42
C PRO A 58 6.23 -13.68 -1.13
N ASN A 59 5.83 -13.00 -0.05
CA ASN A 59 5.53 -13.56 1.26
C ASN A 59 4.02 -13.66 1.59
N ARG A 60 3.11 -13.23 0.70
CA ARG A 60 1.66 -13.24 0.95
C ARG A 60 0.86 -13.48 -0.31
N LYS A 61 -0.02 -14.48 -0.30
CA LYS A 61 -0.88 -14.81 -1.45
C LYS A 61 -2.09 -13.90 -1.58
N GLU A 62 -2.75 -13.62 -0.46
CA GLU A 62 -4.05 -12.94 -0.42
C GLU A 62 -3.95 -11.42 -0.45
N ILE A 63 -5.06 -10.77 -0.82
CA ILE A 63 -5.26 -9.33 -0.65
C ILE A 63 -5.34 -8.96 0.84
N TRP A 64 -5.13 -7.67 1.16
CA TRP A 64 -5.18 -7.14 2.53
C TRP A 64 -6.03 -5.87 2.66
N SER A 65 -6.72 -5.46 1.60
CA SER A 65 -7.74 -4.43 1.68
C SER A 65 -8.90 -4.73 0.74
N ARG A 66 -10.10 -4.28 1.11
CA ARG A 66 -11.33 -4.52 0.34
C ARG A 66 -11.27 -3.97 -1.09
N SER A 67 -10.56 -2.86 -1.30
CA SER A 67 -10.43 -2.21 -2.61
C SER A 67 -9.22 -2.72 -3.41
N GLN A 68 -8.39 -3.58 -2.84
CA GLN A 68 -7.23 -4.12 -3.52
C GLN A 68 -7.64 -5.18 -4.54
N ARG A 69 -7.18 -5.02 -5.78
CA ARG A 69 -7.37 -6.01 -6.83
C ARG A 69 -6.37 -7.17 -6.68
N PRO A 70 -6.81 -8.43 -6.79
CA PRO A 70 -5.90 -9.58 -6.84
C PRO A 70 -4.91 -9.45 -7.99
N ARG A 71 -3.67 -9.88 -7.78
CA ARG A 71 -2.57 -9.74 -8.75
C ARG A 71 -2.87 -10.44 -10.08
N GLN A 72 -3.49 -11.62 -10.02
CA GLN A 72 -3.90 -12.38 -11.21
C GLN A 72 -4.80 -11.56 -12.14
N GLU A 73 -5.73 -10.77 -11.59
CA GLU A 73 -6.60 -9.89 -12.38
C GLU A 73 -5.93 -8.56 -12.75
N ALA A 74 -5.08 -8.03 -11.87
CA ALA A 74 -4.41 -6.74 -12.08
C ALA A 74 -3.34 -6.79 -13.17
N MET A 75 -2.70 -7.95 -13.35
CA MET A 75 -1.61 -8.19 -14.30
C MET A 75 -2.09 -8.77 -15.64
N THR A 76 -3.39 -8.65 -15.93
CA THR A 76 -4.00 -9.08 -17.20
C THR A 76 -4.17 -7.89 -18.15
N GLY A 77 -3.91 -8.09 -19.44
CA GLY A 77 -4.27 -7.16 -20.51
C GLY A 77 -3.12 -6.79 -21.46
N PRO A 78 -3.41 -6.00 -22.53
CA PRO A 78 -2.46 -5.75 -23.62
C PRO A 78 -1.14 -5.09 -23.19
N ARG A 79 -1.14 -4.37 -22.06
CA ARG A 79 0.07 -3.76 -21.50
C ARG A 79 1.10 -4.82 -21.08
N PHE A 80 0.66 -6.01 -20.67
CA PHE A 80 1.52 -7.02 -20.04
C PHE A 80 1.96 -8.14 -20.98
N GLU A 81 1.46 -8.22 -22.22
CA GLU A 81 1.73 -9.33 -23.16
C GLU A 81 3.22 -9.49 -23.52
N GLN A 82 3.98 -8.40 -23.55
CA GLN A 82 5.42 -8.39 -23.82
C GLN A 82 6.24 -7.97 -22.60
N THR A 83 5.64 -8.02 -21.40
CA THR A 83 6.32 -7.65 -20.16
C THR A 83 6.91 -8.90 -19.50
N ASP A 84 8.20 -8.86 -19.18
CA ASP A 84 8.82 -9.86 -18.31
C ASP A 84 8.44 -9.57 -16.85
N PHE A 85 7.74 -10.51 -16.22
CA PHE A 85 7.21 -10.40 -14.86
C PHE A 85 8.28 -10.56 -13.77
N ASP A 86 9.41 -11.19 -14.07
CA ASP A 86 10.48 -11.43 -13.10
C ASP A 86 11.26 -10.16 -12.79
N LEU A 87 11.28 -9.22 -13.74
CA LEU A 87 11.92 -7.92 -13.59
C LEU A 87 10.98 -6.83 -13.05
N GLN A 88 9.69 -7.14 -12.86
CA GLN A 88 8.75 -6.18 -12.30
C GLN A 88 8.95 -6.03 -10.78
N PRO A 89 8.64 -4.88 -10.19
CA PRO A 89 8.72 -4.70 -8.74
C PRO A 89 7.86 -5.73 -7.98
N GLN A 90 8.51 -6.55 -7.13
CA GLN A 90 7.86 -7.53 -6.27
C GLN A 90 8.24 -7.28 -4.80
N SER A 91 7.78 -6.17 -4.23
CA SER A 91 8.07 -5.86 -2.82
C SER A 91 7.38 -6.84 -1.88
N TYR A 92 8.05 -7.16 -0.77
CA TYR A 92 7.47 -7.90 0.35
C TYR A 92 6.29 -7.14 0.96
N SER A 93 5.28 -7.87 1.44
CA SER A 93 4.18 -7.30 2.21
C SER A 93 4.67 -6.94 3.62
N ALA A 94 4.43 -5.69 4.02
CA ALA A 94 4.82 -5.21 5.34
C ALA A 94 4.02 -5.89 6.47
N ILE A 95 2.80 -6.35 6.19
CA ILE A 95 1.92 -7.03 7.16
C ILE A 95 2.59 -8.30 7.70
N GLU A 96 3.07 -9.17 6.81
CA GLU A 96 3.73 -10.40 7.26
C GLU A 96 5.07 -10.12 7.95
N LEU A 97 5.76 -9.03 7.56
CA LEU A 97 7.01 -8.62 8.19
C LEU A 97 6.80 -8.08 9.60
N ILE A 98 5.74 -7.32 9.86
CA ILE A 98 5.45 -6.80 11.20
C ILE A 98 4.96 -7.91 12.14
N HIS A 99 4.24 -8.91 11.62
CA HIS A 99 3.81 -10.08 12.40
C HIS A 99 4.96 -11.02 12.78
N LYS A 100 6.17 -10.85 12.21
CA LYS A 100 7.39 -11.53 12.68
C LYS A 100 8.04 -10.83 13.89
N GLN A 101 7.72 -9.55 14.13
CA GLN A 101 8.30 -8.81 15.25
C GLN A 101 7.75 -9.35 16.58
N PRO A 102 8.62 -9.63 17.57
CA PRO A 102 8.19 -10.06 18.88
C PRO A 102 7.52 -8.93 19.66
N VAL A 103 6.66 -9.31 20.61
CA VAL A 103 6.06 -8.38 21.57
C VAL A 103 7.16 -7.74 22.43
N ASN A 104 7.18 -6.41 22.49
CA ASN A 104 8.04 -5.68 23.41
C ASN A 104 7.39 -5.66 24.79
N TRP A 105 7.99 -6.39 25.73
CA TRP A 105 7.56 -6.43 27.12
C TRP A 105 8.03 -5.19 27.87
N THR A 106 7.13 -4.57 28.62
CA THR A 106 7.41 -3.38 29.42
C THR A 106 6.82 -3.52 30.82
N HIS A 107 7.47 -2.95 31.83
CA HIS A 107 6.88 -2.88 33.18
C HIS A 107 5.98 -1.66 33.36
N ASP A 108 6.21 -0.61 32.57
CA ASP A 108 5.46 0.64 32.68
C ASP A 108 4.03 0.53 32.15
N ARG A 109 3.17 1.37 32.72
CA ARG A 109 1.76 1.55 32.34
C ARG A 109 1.58 2.17 30.95
N VAL A 110 2.51 3.06 30.60
CA VAL A 110 2.46 3.87 29.38
C VAL A 110 3.83 3.86 28.73
N VAL A 111 3.88 3.46 27.46
CA VAL A 111 5.13 3.35 26.69
C VAL A 111 5.20 4.46 25.67
N ALA A 112 6.37 5.11 25.57
CA ALA A 112 6.65 6.09 24.52
C ALA A 112 7.27 5.41 23.30
N CYS A 113 6.63 5.54 22.13
CA CYS A 113 7.17 5.07 20.86
C CYS A 113 7.41 6.25 19.92
N ASP A 114 8.62 6.37 19.40
CA ASP A 114 9.04 7.35 18.39
C ASP A 114 9.47 6.70 17.06
N GLY A 115 9.40 5.36 16.97
CA GLY A 115 9.81 4.61 15.79
C GLY A 115 11.32 4.40 15.67
N GLY A 116 12.11 4.89 16.63
CA GLY A 116 13.57 4.85 16.60
C GLY A 116 14.19 5.97 15.74
N GLY A 117 15.45 6.30 16.02
CA GLY A 117 16.19 7.30 15.23
C GLY A 117 15.78 8.76 15.44
N GLY A 118 15.00 9.06 16.50
CA GLY A 118 14.57 10.41 16.86
C GLY A 118 13.72 11.04 15.76
N SER A 119 14.28 11.99 15.00
CA SER A 119 13.58 12.68 13.92
C SER A 119 13.33 11.83 12.67
N HIS A 120 14.03 10.70 12.51
CA HIS A 120 13.87 9.80 11.36
C HIS A 120 12.72 8.80 11.54
N GLY A 121 12.14 8.72 12.73
CA GLY A 121 10.99 7.89 13.03
C GLY A 121 9.67 8.63 12.78
N HIS A 122 8.68 8.37 13.63
CA HIS A 122 7.37 9.02 13.60
C HIS A 122 7.17 9.95 14.81
N PRO A 123 6.14 10.81 14.81
CA PRO A 123 5.84 11.63 15.98
C PRO A 123 5.68 10.76 17.23
N ARG A 124 6.33 11.17 18.33
CA ARG A 124 6.28 10.44 19.60
C ARG A 124 4.83 10.27 20.05
N ILE A 125 4.41 9.01 20.24
CA ILE A 125 3.11 8.66 20.83
C ILE A 125 3.29 7.92 22.14
N PHE A 126 2.25 7.97 22.95
CA PHE A 126 2.16 7.26 24.22
C PHE A 126 1.09 6.17 24.09
N ILE A 127 1.49 4.94 24.33
CA ILE A 127 0.66 3.74 24.16
C ILE A 127 0.34 3.22 25.56
N ASN A 128 -0.94 2.99 25.84
CA ASN A 128 -1.36 2.40 27.11
C ASN A 128 -1.21 0.86 27.05
N THR A 129 -0.54 0.27 28.04
CA THR A 129 -0.32 -1.18 28.17
C THR A 129 -1.03 -1.79 29.39
N ASP A 130 -1.92 -1.02 30.05
CA ASP A 130 -2.77 -1.45 31.17
C ASP A 130 -3.66 -2.65 30.90
N LYS A 131 -4.10 -2.79 29.65
CA LYS A 131 -5.07 -3.80 29.30
C LYS A 131 -4.34 -5.14 29.10
N PRO A 132 -4.99 -6.28 29.39
CA PRO A 132 -4.43 -7.59 29.13
C PRO A 132 -4.50 -7.96 27.64
N GLU A 133 -4.05 -7.04 26.77
CA GLU A 133 -4.01 -7.16 25.32
C GLU A 133 -2.69 -6.63 24.76
N ILE A 134 -2.28 -7.12 23.59
CA ILE A 134 -1.12 -6.60 22.89
C ILE A 134 -1.49 -5.26 22.25
N SER A 135 -0.91 -4.18 22.75
CA SER A 135 -1.16 -2.83 22.30
C SER A 135 -0.17 -2.44 21.21
N VAL A 136 -0.66 -1.99 20.06
CA VAL A 136 0.15 -1.76 18.86
C VAL A 136 0.39 -0.27 18.64
N CYS A 137 1.61 0.07 18.21
CA CYS A 137 1.90 1.43 17.73
C CYS A 137 1.18 1.70 16.40
N ASN A 138 0.37 2.76 16.34
CA ASN A 138 -0.38 3.13 15.13
C ASN A 138 0.48 3.57 13.93
N TYR A 139 1.77 3.86 14.14
CA TYR A 139 2.68 4.27 13.07
C TYR A 139 3.54 3.10 12.58
N CYS A 140 4.38 2.55 13.45
CA CYS A 140 5.30 1.46 13.09
C CYS A 140 4.67 0.06 13.12
N GLY A 141 3.50 -0.11 13.75
CA GLY A 141 2.89 -1.44 13.94
C GLY A 141 3.57 -2.31 15.00
N LEU A 142 4.51 -1.75 15.77
CA LEU A 142 5.24 -2.52 16.77
C LEU A 142 4.34 -2.90 17.95
N PRO A 143 4.36 -4.18 18.37
CA PRO A 143 3.59 -4.65 19.50
C PRO A 143 4.26 -4.33 20.84
N TYR A 144 3.46 -3.91 21.82
CA TYR A 144 3.85 -3.70 23.21
C TYR A 144 2.86 -4.40 24.15
N ALA A 145 3.34 -4.95 25.26
CA ALA A 145 2.48 -5.50 26.30
C ALA A 145 3.13 -5.33 27.67
N ASN A 146 2.31 -5.23 28.71
CA ASN A 146 2.82 -5.18 30.07
C ASN A 146 3.13 -6.58 30.60
N GLU A 147 4.26 -6.74 31.29
CA GLU A 147 4.68 -8.01 31.88
C GLU A 147 3.68 -8.58 32.88
N HIS A 148 2.92 -7.74 33.58
CA HIS A 148 1.86 -8.18 34.50
C HIS A 148 0.78 -9.04 33.81
N HIS A 149 0.59 -8.89 32.49
CA HIS A 149 -0.39 -9.65 31.72
C HIS A 149 0.24 -10.81 30.94
N ARG A 150 1.52 -11.13 31.16
CA ARG A 150 2.24 -12.14 30.39
C ARG A 150 1.61 -13.53 30.49
N GLU A 151 1.25 -13.95 31.70
CA GLU A 151 0.61 -15.26 31.94
C GLU A 151 -0.74 -15.36 31.21
N HIS A 152 -1.55 -14.30 31.27
CA HIS A 152 -2.82 -14.25 30.54
C HIS A 152 -2.61 -14.34 29.03
N LEU A 153 -1.67 -13.57 28.48
CA LEU A 153 -1.38 -13.59 27.05
C LEU A 153 -0.82 -14.94 26.57
N GLN A 154 -0.03 -15.62 27.40
CA GLN A 154 0.47 -16.97 27.13
C GLN A 154 -0.62 -18.05 27.22
N SER A 155 -1.66 -17.82 28.04
CA SER A 155 -2.78 -18.75 28.16
C SER A 155 -3.72 -18.74 26.95
N LEU A 156 -3.66 -17.69 26.11
CA LEU A 156 -4.50 -17.59 24.93
C LEU A 156 -4.07 -18.62 23.87
N PRO A 157 -5.03 -19.26 23.17
CA PRO A 157 -4.71 -20.28 22.16
C PRO A 157 -3.96 -19.70 20.96
N GLN A 158 -4.16 -18.42 20.68
CA GLN A 158 -3.51 -17.70 19.59
C GLN A 158 -3.35 -16.23 19.94
N THR A 159 -2.17 -15.68 19.65
CA THR A 159 -1.86 -14.25 19.75
C THR A 159 -1.65 -13.67 18.35
N SER A 160 -1.87 -12.37 18.20
CA SER A 160 -1.66 -11.65 16.93
C SER A 160 -0.18 -11.46 16.59
N TYR A 161 0.70 -11.43 17.61
CA TYR A 161 2.14 -11.31 17.46
C TYR A 161 2.85 -12.40 18.27
N PRO A 162 4.06 -12.82 17.86
CA PRO A 162 4.86 -13.78 18.62
C PRO A 162 5.29 -13.16 19.96
N LEU A 163 5.12 -13.91 21.05
CA LEU A 163 5.45 -13.46 22.40
C LEU A 163 6.96 -13.46 22.68
N GLU A 164 7.71 -14.26 21.92
CA GLU A 164 9.15 -14.45 22.01
C GLU A 164 9.80 -14.27 20.63
N ASP A 165 11.08 -13.91 20.61
CA ASP A 165 11.82 -13.68 19.37
C ASP A 165 12.36 -15.00 18.78
N VAL A 166 11.52 -15.67 17.99
CA VAL A 166 11.86 -16.98 17.40
C VAL A 166 12.88 -16.85 16.26
N GLU A 167 12.82 -15.75 15.49
CA GLU A 167 13.64 -15.55 14.30
C GLU A 167 14.86 -14.64 14.55
N GLY A 168 15.04 -14.11 15.77
CA GLY A 168 16.13 -13.18 16.11
C GLY A 168 15.95 -11.79 15.49
N VAL A 169 14.70 -11.41 15.21
CA VAL A 169 14.32 -10.19 14.48
C VAL A 169 14.19 -8.98 15.41
N GLY A 170 13.93 -9.23 16.70
CA GLY A 170 13.58 -8.23 17.71
C GLY A 170 14.74 -7.47 18.33
N ALA A 171 15.96 -7.58 17.81
CA ALA A 171 17.12 -6.86 18.33
C ALA A 171 16.92 -5.33 18.21
N ARG A 172 16.38 -4.71 19.26
CA ARG A 172 16.25 -3.26 19.40
C ARG A 172 17.35 -2.73 20.32
N PRO A 173 17.97 -1.58 19.98
CA PRO A 173 18.82 -0.88 20.91
C PRO A 173 18.00 -0.44 22.15
N PRO A 174 18.60 -0.36 23.34
CA PRO A 174 17.87 -0.17 24.60
C PRO A 174 16.97 1.07 24.56
N LEU A 175 15.72 0.93 25.01
CA LEU A 175 14.75 2.02 25.19
C LEU A 175 15.12 2.94 26.38
N GLU A 176 16.40 3.07 26.72
CA GLU A 176 16.85 3.88 27.85
C GLU A 176 17.09 5.33 27.39
N ARG A 177 16.00 6.08 27.29
CA ARG A 177 16.05 7.48 27.69
C ARG A 177 15.13 7.64 28.89
N ALA A 178 15.74 7.63 30.07
CA ALA A 178 15.07 7.96 31.32
C ALA A 178 14.21 9.21 31.13
N HIS A 179 12.93 9.09 31.48
CA HIS A 179 12.03 10.23 31.52
C HIS A 179 12.61 11.25 32.51
N PRO A 180 12.88 12.50 32.09
CA PRO A 180 13.32 13.52 33.03
C PRO A 180 12.21 13.76 34.04
N PRO A 181 12.52 13.85 35.35
CA PRO A 181 11.54 14.21 36.35
C PRO A 181 11.04 15.63 36.05
N HIS A 182 9.72 15.77 35.91
CA HIS A 182 9.05 17.06 35.95
C HIS A 182 8.89 17.52 37.40
#